data_AF-A0A292SMT9-F1
#
_entry.id   AF-A0A292SMT9-F1
#
_cell.length_a   1.000
_cell.length_b   1.000
_cell.length_c   1.000
_cell.angle_alpha   90.00
_cell.angle_beta   90.00
_cell.angle_gamma   90.00
#
_symmetry.space_group_name_H-M   'P 1'
#
loop_
_entity.id
_entity.type
_entity.pdbx_description
1 polymer ?
#
loop_
_entity_poly.entity_id
_entity_poly.type
_entity_poly.pdbx_seq_one_letter_code
_entity_poly.pdbx_strand_id
1 'polypeptide(L)'
;MINSALDENDFLGELTDGEFLVLTNPLKAEHIASFLVYAFEAIVDKFYSEEDAKSGYIILHGDDNAGKRISLVSTSIGIISSEFQTYTSVNAALNALFATGKLARLNTKSSYVVERAKISADNAVLNRDYNNKILILEPDEALNYLLKTTGEMQGYQVASAQDYDIAMNLVKTFDPALIVLDAGEVDTLKGLELCRKLKKDEKYKGIKIVLSTIVHDKKMALNAGADLYLPKPYELLGIFGWIERLVKEFND
;
A
#
# COMPACT_ATOMS: atom_id res chain seq x y z
N MET A 1 18.76 -3.63 4.14
CA MET A 1 17.81 -2.80 3.37
C MET A 1 16.44 -3.44 3.27
N ILE A 2 16.30 -4.73 2.94
CA ILE A 2 14.97 -5.35 2.82
C ILE A 2 14.20 -5.34 4.15
N ASN A 3 14.82 -5.78 5.24
CA ASN A 3 14.18 -5.78 6.58
C ASN A 3 13.69 -4.40 7.07
N SER A 4 14.21 -3.29 6.55
CA SER A 4 13.73 -1.95 6.95
C SER A 4 12.46 -1.53 6.20
N ALA A 5 12.06 -2.27 5.17
CA ALA A 5 10.85 -2.01 4.38
C ALA A 5 9.69 -2.93 4.76
N LEU A 6 9.90 -3.87 5.68
CA LEU A 6 8.93 -4.91 6.03
C LEU A 6 8.43 -4.74 7.46
N ASP A 7 7.20 -5.18 7.73
CA ASP A 7 6.62 -5.29 9.06
C ASP A 7 6.29 -6.74 9.42
N GLU A 8 5.65 -6.94 10.58
CA GLU A 8 5.34 -8.26 11.13
C GLU A 8 4.32 -9.08 10.31
N ASN A 9 3.60 -8.45 9.38
CA ASN A 9 2.66 -9.14 8.49
C ASN A 9 3.32 -9.55 7.16
N ASP A 10 4.57 -9.16 6.93
CA ASP A 10 5.30 -9.52 5.73
C ASP A 10 6.18 -10.75 5.98
N PHE A 11 6.34 -11.58 4.96
CA PHE A 11 7.28 -12.68 4.97
C PHE A 11 8.47 -12.37 4.06
N LEU A 12 9.68 -12.55 4.58
CA LEU A 12 10.93 -12.52 3.83
C LEU A 12 11.57 -13.91 3.81
N GLY A 13 11.74 -14.46 2.62
CA GLY A 13 12.53 -15.67 2.38
C GLY A 13 13.72 -15.37 1.47
N GLU A 14 14.82 -16.08 1.68
CA GLU A 14 15.96 -16.10 0.75
C GLU A 14 15.87 -17.38 -0.10
N LEU A 15 15.88 -17.23 -1.42
CA LEU A 15 15.82 -18.34 -2.36
C LEU A 15 17.23 -18.84 -2.67
N THR A 16 18.12 -17.91 -3.00
CA THR A 16 19.54 -18.11 -3.25
C THR A 16 20.31 -16.84 -2.85
N ASP A 17 21.64 -16.88 -2.90
CA ASP A 17 22.48 -15.72 -2.56
C ASP A 17 22.12 -14.51 -3.45
N GLY A 18 21.63 -13.45 -2.81
CA GLY A 18 21.18 -12.22 -3.48
C GLY A 18 19.77 -12.29 -4.08
N GLU A 19 19.01 -13.37 -3.90
CA GLU A 19 17.63 -13.52 -4.36
C GLU A 19 16.65 -13.71 -3.20
N PHE A 20 15.70 -12.78 -3.09
CA PHE A 20 14.74 -12.75 -1.99
C PHE A 20 13.30 -12.87 -2.51
N LEU A 21 12.46 -13.57 -1.75
CA LEU A 21 11.01 -13.63 -1.92
C LEU A 21 10.36 -12.83 -0.80
N VAL A 22 9.51 -11.87 -1.18
CA VAL A 22 8.67 -11.12 -0.23
C VAL A 22 7.21 -11.49 -0.48
N LEU A 23 6.51 -11.92 0.56
CA LEU A 23 5.05 -11.99 0.56
C LEU A 23 4.53 -10.85 1.42
N THR A 24 3.69 -10.01 0.83
CA THR A 24 3.15 -8.79 1.44
C THR A 24 1.77 -8.52 0.87
N ASN A 25 1.02 -7.61 1.49
CA ASN A 25 -0.20 -7.05 0.92
C ASN A 25 0.10 -6.38 -0.46
N PRO A 26 -0.77 -6.56 -1.47
CA PRO A 26 -0.61 -5.94 -2.80
C PRO A 26 -0.44 -4.41 -2.79
N LEU A 27 -1.14 -3.71 -1.88
CA LEU A 27 -1.04 -2.26 -1.72
C LEU A 27 0.34 -1.80 -1.26
N LYS A 28 1.01 -2.62 -0.43
CA LYS A 28 2.37 -2.34 0.06
C LYS A 28 3.45 -2.70 -0.95
N ALA A 29 3.20 -3.71 -1.79
CA ALA A 29 4.23 -4.32 -2.64
C ALA A 29 4.97 -3.27 -3.51
N GLU A 30 4.23 -2.37 -4.14
CA GLU A 30 4.82 -1.31 -4.98
C GLU A 30 5.58 -0.26 -4.16
N HIS A 31 5.09 0.10 -2.96
CA HIS A 31 5.81 1.02 -2.06
C HIS A 31 7.13 0.41 -1.58
N ILE A 32 7.13 -0.86 -1.18
CA ILE A 32 8.33 -1.60 -0.78
C ILE A 32 9.34 -1.59 -1.93
N ALA A 33 8.92 -1.96 -3.15
CA ALA A 33 9.82 -2.01 -4.28
C ALA A 33 10.39 -0.64 -4.67
N SER A 34 9.55 0.40 -4.69
CA SER A 34 9.98 1.77 -4.94
C SER A 34 11.00 2.25 -3.92
N PHE A 35 10.74 2.00 -2.63
CA PHE A 35 11.68 2.33 -1.55
C PHE A 35 13.00 1.57 -1.69
N LEU A 36 12.98 0.27 -1.98
CA LEU A 36 14.19 -0.53 -2.12
C LEU A 36 15.04 -0.09 -3.32
N VAL A 37 14.40 0.20 -4.46
CA VAL A 37 15.09 0.76 -5.63
C VAL A 37 15.74 2.10 -5.27
N TYR A 38 14.99 3.01 -4.63
CA TYR A 38 15.53 4.31 -4.21
C TYR A 38 16.70 4.16 -3.22
N ALA A 39 16.54 3.35 -2.18
CA ALA A 39 17.54 3.15 -1.14
C ALA A 39 18.83 2.56 -1.70
N PHE A 40 18.72 1.63 -2.67
CA PHE A 40 19.86 1.01 -3.32
C PHE A 40 20.63 2.02 -4.19
N GLU A 41 19.93 2.76 -5.05
CA GLU A 41 20.54 3.80 -5.90
C GLU A 41 21.20 4.92 -5.07
N ALA A 42 20.67 5.24 -3.90
CA ALA A 42 21.24 6.26 -3.02
C ALA A 42 22.59 5.87 -2.40
N ILE A 43 22.96 4.59 -2.41
CA ILE A 43 24.19 4.09 -1.78
C ILE A 43 25.14 3.41 -2.76
N VAL A 44 24.68 2.92 -3.91
CA VAL A 44 25.45 2.07 -4.83
C VAL A 44 26.77 2.71 -5.27
N ASP A 45 26.76 4.00 -5.61
CA ASP A 45 27.96 4.72 -6.07
C ASP A 45 29.07 4.78 -5.01
N LYS A 46 28.72 4.68 -3.72
CA LYS A 46 29.69 4.70 -2.61
C LYS A 46 30.55 3.45 -2.53
N PHE A 47 30.19 2.40 -3.25
CA PHE A 47 30.92 1.13 -3.31
C PHE A 47 31.88 1.04 -4.49
N TYR A 48 31.93 2.08 -5.34
CA TYR A 48 32.75 2.12 -6.54
C TYR A 48 33.70 3.33 -6.51
N SER A 49 34.74 3.29 -7.36
CA SER A 49 35.58 4.47 -7.55
C SER A 49 34.76 5.61 -8.15
N GLU A 50 35.15 6.86 -7.92
CA GLU A 50 34.44 8.00 -8.52
C GLU A 50 34.39 7.91 -10.06
N GLU A 51 35.41 7.32 -10.68
CA GLU A 51 35.49 7.15 -12.13
C GLU A 51 34.49 6.11 -12.63
N ASP A 52 34.41 4.95 -11.97
CA ASP A 52 33.47 3.88 -12.31
C ASP A 52 32.01 4.29 -12.03
N ALA A 53 31.76 4.97 -10.90
CA ALA A 53 30.44 5.49 -10.53
C ALA A 53 29.92 6.51 -11.57
N LYS A 54 30.77 7.46 -11.99
CA LYS A 54 30.43 8.43 -13.04
C LYS A 54 30.20 7.76 -14.39
N SER A 55 30.94 6.70 -14.68
CA SER A 55 30.87 5.98 -15.96
C SER A 55 29.71 4.98 -16.01
N GLY A 56 29.21 4.52 -14.86
CA GLY A 56 28.14 3.52 -14.75
C GLY A 56 28.57 2.09 -15.08
N TYR A 57 29.87 1.83 -15.16
CA TYR A 57 30.45 0.51 -15.42
C TYR A 57 31.89 0.42 -14.87
N ILE A 58 32.34 -0.80 -14.62
CA ILE A 58 33.73 -1.12 -14.26
C ILE A 58 34.41 -1.77 -15.47
N ILE A 59 35.70 -1.48 -15.65
CA ILE A 59 36.54 -2.17 -16.63
C ILE A 59 37.32 -3.27 -15.91
N LEU A 60 37.15 -4.52 -16.34
CA LEU A 60 37.89 -5.65 -15.79
C LEU A 60 39.37 -5.60 -16.23
N HIS A 61 40.28 -5.82 -15.29
CA HIS A 61 41.72 -5.94 -15.53
C HIS A 61 42.19 -7.37 -15.22
N GLY A 62 42.80 -8.08 -16.19
CA GLY A 62 43.32 -9.45 -16.03
C GLY A 62 43.34 -10.28 -17.32
N ASP A 63 44.03 -11.41 -17.33
CA ASP A 63 44.44 -12.12 -18.56
C ASP A 63 43.28 -12.66 -19.43
N ASP A 64 42.18 -13.12 -18.83
CA ASP A 64 41.06 -13.73 -19.57
C ASP A 64 39.95 -12.75 -19.98
N ASN A 65 39.85 -11.57 -19.33
CA ASN A 65 38.74 -10.62 -19.51
C ASN A 65 39.16 -9.13 -19.52
N ALA A 66 40.45 -8.84 -19.75
CA ALA A 66 40.96 -7.47 -19.80
C ALA A 66 40.17 -6.60 -20.79
N GLY A 67 39.72 -5.43 -20.32
CA GLY A 67 39.02 -4.44 -21.13
C GLY A 67 37.51 -4.65 -21.27
N LYS A 68 36.94 -5.68 -20.65
CA LYS A 68 35.49 -5.91 -20.63
C LYS A 68 34.79 -4.95 -19.66
N ARG A 69 33.73 -4.29 -20.13
CA ARG A 69 32.85 -3.46 -19.30
C ARG A 69 31.81 -4.34 -18.61
N ILE A 70 31.63 -4.15 -17.32
CA ILE A 70 30.52 -4.71 -16.54
C ILE A 70 29.73 -3.58 -15.88
N SER A 71 28.41 -3.65 -15.93
CA SER A 71 27.56 -2.68 -15.23
C SER A 71 27.81 -2.72 -13.73
N LEU A 72 27.56 -1.60 -13.06
CA LEU A 72 27.49 -1.58 -11.59
C LEU A 72 26.39 -2.52 -11.10
N VAL A 73 26.50 -2.96 -9.84
CA VAL A 73 25.45 -3.77 -9.20
C VAL A 73 24.15 -2.99 -9.18
N SER A 74 23.03 -3.67 -9.39
CA SER A 74 21.70 -3.09 -9.33
C SER A 74 20.73 -4.03 -8.61
N THR A 75 19.62 -3.50 -8.12
CA THR A 75 18.52 -4.32 -7.59
C THR A 75 17.37 -4.42 -8.59
N SER A 76 16.82 -5.62 -8.78
CA SER A 76 15.71 -5.87 -9.71
C SER A 76 14.58 -6.58 -8.98
N ILE A 77 13.39 -5.99 -9.00
CA ILE A 77 12.24 -6.49 -8.24
C ILE A 77 11.10 -6.82 -9.21
N GLY A 78 10.63 -8.07 -9.19
CA GLY A 78 9.39 -8.47 -9.86
C GLY A 78 8.25 -8.57 -8.86
N ILE A 79 7.09 -8.00 -9.19
CA ILE A 79 5.88 -8.06 -8.36
C ILE A 79 4.77 -8.73 -9.16
N ILE A 80 4.13 -9.72 -8.53
CA ILE A 80 2.88 -10.32 -9.01
C ILE A 80 1.81 -10.16 -7.93
N SER A 81 0.55 -10.10 -8.35
CA SER A 81 -0.59 -9.94 -7.43
C SER A 81 -1.78 -10.75 -7.95
N SER A 82 -2.52 -11.36 -7.02
CA SER A 82 -3.77 -12.04 -7.34
C SER A 82 -4.97 -11.10 -7.52
N GLU A 83 -4.77 -9.78 -7.47
CA GLU A 83 -5.85 -8.79 -7.64
C GLU A 83 -6.43 -8.77 -9.06
N PHE A 84 -5.58 -8.97 -10.07
CA PHE A 84 -5.98 -8.88 -11.49
C PHE A 84 -5.90 -10.23 -12.23
N GLN A 85 -5.30 -11.25 -11.60
CA GLN A 85 -5.15 -12.57 -12.18
C GLN A 85 -5.16 -13.66 -11.10
N THR A 86 -5.96 -14.71 -11.30
CA THR A 86 -5.97 -15.86 -10.39
C THR A 86 -4.86 -16.84 -10.76
N TYR A 87 -4.01 -17.19 -9.80
CA TYR A 87 -3.02 -18.26 -9.97
C TYR A 87 -3.59 -19.60 -9.46
N THR A 88 -3.70 -20.58 -10.34
CA THR A 88 -4.29 -21.90 -10.03
C THR A 88 -3.33 -22.84 -9.29
N SER A 89 -2.04 -22.49 -9.19
CA SER A 89 -1.03 -23.25 -8.45
C SER A 89 0.14 -22.36 -8.03
N VAL A 90 0.91 -22.81 -7.04
CA VAL A 90 2.16 -22.15 -6.62
C VAL A 90 3.14 -22.06 -7.79
N ASN A 91 3.26 -23.11 -8.61
CA ASN A 91 4.12 -23.09 -9.80
C ASN A 91 3.68 -22.04 -10.82
N ALA A 92 2.38 -21.83 -11.01
CA ALA A 92 1.88 -20.78 -11.90
C ALA A 92 2.28 -19.38 -11.40
N ALA A 93 2.13 -19.13 -10.09
CA ALA A 93 2.57 -17.89 -9.46
C ALA A 93 4.09 -17.70 -9.58
N LEU A 94 4.90 -18.71 -9.25
CA LEU A 94 6.36 -18.63 -9.36
C LEU A 94 6.84 -18.40 -10.79
N ASN A 95 6.22 -19.05 -11.78
CA ASN A 95 6.55 -18.83 -13.19
C ASN A 95 6.30 -17.38 -13.62
N ALA A 96 5.16 -16.82 -13.21
CA ALA A 96 4.84 -15.41 -13.46
C ALA A 96 5.82 -14.48 -12.75
N LEU A 97 6.12 -14.76 -11.47
CA LEU A 97 7.09 -13.99 -10.69
C LEU A 97 8.48 -13.99 -11.35
N PHE A 98 8.98 -15.14 -11.79
CA PHE A 98 10.28 -15.24 -12.47
C PHE A 98 10.28 -14.53 -13.83
N ALA A 99 9.18 -14.61 -14.59
CA ALA A 99 9.04 -13.88 -15.84
C ALA A 99 9.11 -12.35 -15.59
N THR A 100 8.37 -11.87 -14.60
CA THR A 100 8.35 -10.44 -14.20
C THR A 100 9.70 -10.00 -13.65
N GLY A 101 10.36 -10.82 -12.82
CA GLY A 101 11.71 -10.56 -12.34
C GLY A 101 12.74 -10.50 -13.46
N LYS A 102 12.62 -11.35 -14.48
CA LYS A 102 13.46 -11.31 -15.68
C LYS A 102 13.27 -10.00 -16.45
N LEU A 103 12.04 -9.49 -16.55
CA LEU A 103 11.77 -8.19 -17.17
C LEU A 103 12.41 -7.04 -16.41
N ALA A 104 12.35 -7.04 -15.07
CA ALA A 104 13.03 -6.03 -14.25
C ALA A 104 14.55 -6.03 -14.48
N ARG A 105 15.16 -7.22 -14.62
CA ARG A 105 16.61 -7.37 -14.89
C ARG A 105 17.07 -6.91 -16.27
N LEU A 106 16.16 -6.62 -17.21
CA LEU A 106 16.54 -6.03 -18.50
C LEU A 106 17.01 -4.59 -18.35
N ASN A 107 16.67 -3.92 -17.24
CA ASN A 107 17.18 -2.60 -16.93
C ASN A 107 18.60 -2.70 -16.36
N THR A 108 19.49 -1.82 -16.81
CA THR A 108 20.87 -1.77 -16.33
C THR A 108 21.00 -1.09 -14.97
N LYS A 109 19.97 -0.32 -14.56
CA LYS A 109 19.86 0.30 -13.25
C LYS A 109 18.87 -0.43 -12.36
N SER A 110 18.82 -0.04 -11.08
CA SER A 110 17.83 -0.60 -10.17
C SER A 110 16.41 -0.30 -10.65
N SER A 111 15.56 -1.31 -10.67
CA SER A 111 14.20 -1.17 -11.17
C SER A 111 13.25 -2.19 -10.58
N TYR A 112 11.96 -1.91 -10.71
CA TYR A 112 10.90 -2.86 -10.40
C TYR A 112 9.90 -2.95 -11.54
N VAL A 113 9.26 -4.12 -11.69
CA VAL A 113 8.20 -4.37 -12.65
C VAL A 113 7.04 -5.01 -11.91
N VAL A 114 5.83 -4.48 -12.14
CA VAL A 114 4.58 -5.03 -11.61
C VAL A 114 3.83 -5.69 -12.75
N GLU A 115 3.47 -6.96 -12.61
CA GLU A 115 2.58 -7.63 -13.53
C GLU A 115 1.18 -7.04 -13.41
N ARG A 116 0.76 -6.29 -14.42
CA ARG A 116 -0.62 -5.79 -14.56
C ARG A 116 -1.20 -6.43 -15.82
N ALA A 117 -2.02 -7.46 -15.67
CA ALA A 117 -2.69 -8.10 -16.80
C ALA A 117 -3.63 -7.09 -17.47
N LYS A 118 -3.28 -6.61 -18.67
CA LYS A 118 -4.15 -5.78 -19.51
C LYS A 118 -4.97 -6.71 -20.39
N ILE A 119 -6.23 -6.96 -20.04
CA ILE A 119 -7.18 -7.58 -20.98
C ILE A 119 -7.56 -6.51 -22.00
N SER A 120 -6.80 -6.43 -23.08
CA SER A 120 -7.22 -5.72 -24.29
C SER A 120 -8.30 -6.54 -24.98
N ALA A 121 -9.57 -6.21 -24.74
CA ALA A 121 -10.68 -6.63 -25.57
C ALA A 121 -11.60 -5.42 -25.82
N ASP A 122 -11.99 -5.21 -27.08
CA ASP A 122 -13.04 -4.27 -27.45
C ASP A 122 -14.33 -4.68 -26.71
N ASN A 123 -14.80 -3.82 -25.80
CA ASN A 123 -15.89 -4.02 -24.81
C ASN A 123 -15.50 -4.52 -23.39
N ALA A 124 -14.25 -4.36 -22.95
CA ALA A 124 -13.92 -4.58 -21.53
C ALA A 124 -14.74 -3.66 -20.61
N VAL A 125 -15.56 -4.29 -19.76
CA VAL A 125 -16.38 -3.68 -18.71
C VAL A 125 -15.49 -2.88 -17.76
N LEU A 126 -15.93 -1.66 -17.44
CA LEU A 126 -15.34 -0.66 -16.55
C LEU A 126 -14.25 -1.19 -15.61
N ASN A 127 -13.00 -0.81 -15.87
CA ASN A 127 -11.96 -0.80 -14.84
C ASN A 127 -12.47 0.11 -13.71
N ARG A 128 -12.94 -0.46 -12.61
CA ARG A 128 -12.86 0.26 -11.35
C ARG A 128 -11.40 0.19 -10.95
N ASP A 129 -10.67 1.28 -11.15
CA ASP A 129 -9.37 1.45 -10.50
C ASP A 129 -9.58 1.18 -9.01
N TYR A 130 -8.80 0.26 -8.45
CA TYR A 130 -8.88 -0.10 -7.05
C TYR A 130 -8.68 1.17 -6.20
N ASN A 131 -9.72 1.59 -5.50
CA ASN A 131 -9.67 2.79 -4.67
C ASN A 131 -9.09 2.45 -3.30
N ASN A 132 -7.80 2.72 -3.12
CA ASN A 132 -7.06 2.55 -1.86
C ASN A 132 -7.00 3.83 -1.02
N LYS A 133 -7.89 4.80 -1.28
CA LYS A 133 -7.94 6.06 -0.53
C LYS A 133 -8.72 5.91 0.76
N ILE A 134 -8.10 6.26 1.88
CA ILE A 134 -8.74 6.27 3.20
C ILE A 134 -8.69 7.68 3.80
N LEU A 135 -9.79 8.10 4.42
CA LEU A 135 -9.88 9.36 5.16
C LEU A 135 -9.97 9.07 6.66
N ILE A 136 -9.14 9.73 7.46
CA ILE A 136 -9.13 9.58 8.92
C ILE A 136 -9.62 10.89 9.55
N LEU A 137 -10.73 10.82 10.28
CA LEU A 137 -11.17 11.89 11.17
C LEU A 137 -10.97 11.46 12.62
N GLU A 138 -9.90 12.00 13.23
CA GLU A 138 -9.51 11.72 14.60
C GLU A 138 -9.02 13.03 15.24
N PRO A 139 -9.69 13.54 16.30
CA PRO A 139 -9.31 14.79 16.95
C PRO A 139 -8.04 14.69 17.80
N ASP A 140 -7.71 13.51 18.33
CA ASP A 140 -6.46 13.30 19.05
C ASP A 140 -5.26 13.32 18.08
N GLU A 141 -4.37 14.30 18.21
CA GLU A 141 -3.29 14.51 17.25
C GLU A 141 -2.32 13.33 17.16
N ALA A 142 -2.01 12.70 18.30
CA ALA A 142 -1.07 11.61 18.37
C ALA A 142 -1.64 10.36 17.68
N LEU A 143 -2.90 10.02 17.95
CA LEU A 143 -3.59 8.92 17.30
C LEU A 143 -3.84 9.19 15.81
N ASN A 144 -4.18 10.43 15.44
CA ASN A 144 -4.33 10.83 14.03
C ASN A 144 -3.03 10.61 13.26
N TYR A 145 -1.91 11.10 13.80
CA TYR A 145 -0.58 10.93 13.19
C TYR A 145 -0.19 9.45 13.08
N LEU A 146 -0.44 8.67 14.14
CA LEU A 146 -0.12 7.25 14.19
C LEU A 146 -0.94 6.45 13.17
N LEU A 147 -2.26 6.67 13.09
CA LEU A 147 -3.11 6.02 12.10
C LEU A 147 -2.73 6.44 10.68
N LYS A 148 -2.44 7.72 10.45
CA LYS A 148 -2.02 8.21 9.13
C LYS A 148 -0.73 7.55 8.66
N THR A 149 0.32 7.63 9.47
CA THR A 149 1.64 7.07 9.13
C THR A 149 1.56 5.56 8.93
N THR A 150 0.84 4.84 9.80
CA THR A 150 0.64 3.39 9.64
C THR A 150 -0.10 3.10 8.34
N GLY A 151 -1.16 3.83 8.00
CA GLY A 151 -1.91 3.62 6.76
C GLY A 151 -1.07 3.86 5.50
N GLU A 152 -0.25 4.91 5.49
CA GLU A 152 0.69 5.20 4.40
C GLU A 152 1.73 4.07 4.26
N MET A 153 2.25 3.55 5.37
CA MET A 153 3.15 2.39 5.39
C MET A 153 2.46 1.10 4.91
N GLN A 154 1.15 0.96 5.14
CA GLN A 154 0.33 -0.14 4.62
C GLN A 154 -0.09 0.03 3.14
N GLY A 155 0.38 1.08 2.47
CA GLY A 155 0.12 1.26 1.03
C GLY A 155 -1.15 2.03 0.68
N TYR A 156 -1.86 2.58 1.68
CA TYR A 156 -3.04 3.40 1.44
C TYR A 156 -2.66 4.84 1.07
N GLN A 157 -3.48 5.47 0.23
CA GLN A 157 -3.47 6.92 0.10
C GLN A 157 -4.27 7.51 1.25
N VAL A 158 -3.62 8.20 2.18
CA VAL A 158 -4.27 8.67 3.40
C VAL A 158 -4.47 10.19 3.40
N ALA A 159 -5.70 10.63 3.55
CA ALA A 159 -6.03 11.99 3.97
C ALA A 159 -6.44 11.96 5.45
N SER A 160 -6.13 13.02 6.21
CA SER A 160 -6.60 13.14 7.59
C SER A 160 -7.14 14.52 7.91
N ALA A 161 -8.07 14.56 8.85
CA ALA A 161 -8.66 15.77 9.41
C ALA A 161 -8.82 15.62 10.92
N GLN A 162 -8.82 16.75 11.62
CA GLN A 162 -9.13 16.84 13.05
C GLN A 162 -10.48 17.52 13.31
N ASP A 163 -11.11 18.06 12.26
CA ASP A 163 -12.42 18.74 12.30
C ASP A 163 -13.36 18.13 11.26
N TYR A 164 -14.64 18.00 11.63
CA TYR A 164 -15.75 17.54 10.78
C TYR A 164 -15.93 18.38 9.51
N ASP A 165 -15.71 19.69 9.54
CA ASP A 165 -15.87 20.55 8.36
C ASP A 165 -14.78 20.28 7.32
N ILE A 166 -13.53 20.13 7.77
CA ILE A 166 -12.40 19.73 6.93
C ILE A 166 -12.63 18.32 6.39
N ALA A 167 -13.06 17.38 7.24
CA ALA A 167 -13.36 16.03 6.83
C ALA A 167 -14.44 15.99 5.74
N MET A 168 -15.52 16.75 5.89
CA MET A 168 -16.59 16.81 4.89
C MET A 168 -16.11 17.41 3.57
N ASN A 169 -15.17 18.35 3.60
CA ASN A 169 -14.53 18.85 2.37
C ASN A 169 -13.67 17.76 1.72
N LEU A 170 -12.87 17.03 2.49
CA LEU A 170 -12.04 15.93 2.00
C LEU A 170 -12.87 14.78 1.43
N VAL A 171 -14.01 14.44 2.03
CA VAL A 171 -14.94 13.45 1.44
C VAL A 171 -15.32 13.84 0.00
N LYS A 172 -15.49 15.13 -0.28
CA LYS A 172 -15.88 15.63 -1.61
C LYS A 172 -14.73 15.64 -2.61
N THR A 173 -13.54 16.00 -2.17
CA THR A 173 -12.39 16.26 -3.07
C THR A 173 -11.45 15.07 -3.19
N PHE A 174 -11.33 14.27 -2.14
CA PHE A 174 -10.44 13.11 -2.09
C PHE A 174 -11.08 11.84 -2.64
N ASP A 175 -12.41 11.72 -2.49
CA ASP A 175 -13.22 10.55 -2.90
C ASP A 175 -12.73 9.23 -2.28
N PRO A 176 -12.77 9.12 -0.93
CA PRO A 176 -12.24 7.96 -0.23
C PRO A 176 -13.14 6.71 -0.39
N ALA A 177 -12.53 5.54 -0.48
CA ALA A 177 -13.22 4.26 -0.37
C ALA A 177 -13.68 3.97 1.06
N LEU A 178 -12.92 4.44 2.05
CA LEU A 178 -13.16 4.19 3.47
C LEU A 178 -12.90 5.44 4.32
N ILE A 179 -13.71 5.63 5.35
CA ILE A 179 -13.52 6.65 6.38
C ILE A 179 -13.37 5.97 7.75
N VAL A 180 -12.27 6.26 8.45
CA VAL A 180 -12.15 6.02 9.89
C VAL A 180 -12.66 7.27 10.59
N LEU A 181 -13.76 7.15 11.33
CA LEU A 181 -14.50 8.27 11.87
C LEU A 181 -14.60 8.15 13.39
N ASP A 182 -13.97 9.08 14.12
CA ASP A 182 -14.25 9.23 15.55
C ASP A 182 -15.70 9.72 15.75
N ALA A 183 -16.45 9.02 16.60
CA ALA A 183 -17.86 9.32 16.86
C ALA A 183 -18.07 10.68 17.55
N GLY A 184 -17.02 11.27 18.10
CA GLY A 184 -17.06 12.45 18.94
C GLY A 184 -17.34 12.12 20.40
N GLU A 185 -17.38 13.19 21.20
CA GLU A 185 -17.73 13.12 22.62
C GLU A 185 -19.20 12.72 22.83
N VAL A 186 -19.47 12.06 23.96
CA VAL A 186 -20.79 11.54 24.35
C VAL A 186 -21.88 12.60 24.26
N ASP A 187 -21.55 13.86 24.58
CA ASP A 187 -22.51 14.96 24.66
C ASP A 187 -22.91 15.53 23.29
N THR A 188 -22.08 15.37 22.26
CA THR A 188 -22.31 15.99 20.95
C THR A 188 -22.55 14.98 19.84
N LEU A 189 -21.91 13.80 19.89
CA LEU A 189 -22.02 12.73 18.89
C LEU A 189 -21.90 13.21 17.43
N LYS A 190 -21.12 14.26 17.17
CA LYS A 190 -21.00 14.89 15.85
C LYS A 190 -20.51 13.91 14.78
N GLY A 191 -19.63 12.97 15.12
CA GLY A 191 -19.18 11.93 14.20
C GLY A 191 -20.27 10.92 13.87
N LEU A 192 -21.10 10.55 14.85
CA LEU A 192 -22.25 9.71 14.60
C LEU A 192 -23.27 10.40 13.66
N GLU A 193 -23.49 11.70 13.83
CA GLU A 193 -24.34 12.48 12.93
C GLU A 193 -23.77 12.59 11.52
N LEU A 194 -22.46 12.80 11.38
CA LEU A 194 -21.78 12.79 10.10
C LEU A 194 -21.91 11.42 9.40
N CYS A 195 -21.74 10.32 10.14
CA CYS A 195 -21.96 8.96 9.63
C CYS A 195 -23.37 8.82 9.04
N ARG A 196 -24.40 9.22 9.81
CA ARG A 196 -25.80 9.17 9.34
C ARG A 196 -26.02 10.02 8.09
N LYS A 197 -25.40 11.20 8.04
CA LYS A 197 -25.51 12.12 6.90
C LYS A 197 -24.90 11.50 5.64
N LEU A 198 -23.69 10.95 5.74
CA LEU A 198 -23.00 10.31 4.62
C LEU A 198 -23.76 9.07 4.12
N LYS A 199 -24.28 8.23 5.03
CA LYS A 199 -25.03 7.02 4.67
C LYS A 199 -26.43 7.28 4.10
N LYS A 200 -27.00 8.47 4.33
CA LYS A 200 -28.28 8.90 3.72
C LYS A 200 -28.10 9.58 2.36
N ASP A 201 -26.90 10.08 2.05
CA ASP A 201 -26.61 10.74 0.78
C ASP A 201 -26.28 9.69 -0.28
N GLU A 202 -27.08 9.63 -1.35
CA GLU A 202 -26.89 8.69 -2.46
C GLU A 202 -25.48 8.73 -3.05
N LYS A 203 -24.82 9.89 -3.00
CA LYS A 203 -23.45 10.05 -3.50
C LYS A 203 -22.41 9.38 -2.61
N TYR A 204 -22.60 9.38 -1.29
CA TYR A 204 -21.58 8.95 -0.32
C TYR A 204 -21.92 7.64 0.39
N LYS A 205 -23.15 7.13 0.27
CA LYS A 205 -23.62 5.94 1.00
C LYS A 205 -22.79 4.68 0.74
N GLY A 206 -22.11 4.60 -0.43
CA GLY A 206 -21.22 3.50 -0.79
C GLY A 206 -19.90 3.50 -0.04
N ILE A 207 -19.44 4.65 0.45
CA ILE A 207 -18.18 4.77 1.21
C ILE A 207 -18.27 3.93 2.49
N LYS A 208 -17.25 3.13 2.77
CA LYS A 208 -17.18 2.31 3.99
C LYS A 208 -16.86 3.19 5.20
N ILE A 209 -17.50 2.96 6.34
CA ILE A 209 -17.29 3.76 7.56
C ILE A 209 -16.96 2.83 8.72
N VAL A 210 -15.74 2.98 9.26
CA VAL A 210 -15.34 2.44 10.55
C VAL A 210 -15.60 3.52 11.60
N LEU A 211 -16.61 3.30 12.45
CA LEU A 211 -16.92 4.21 13.54
C LEU A 211 -16.11 3.85 14.79
N SER A 212 -15.13 4.68 15.09
CA SER A 212 -14.23 4.60 16.24
C SER A 212 -14.84 5.37 17.42
N THR A 213 -14.96 4.77 18.60
CA THR A 213 -15.66 5.44 19.72
C THR A 213 -15.29 4.92 21.10
N ILE A 214 -15.32 5.82 22.09
CA ILE A 214 -15.26 5.48 23.52
C ILE A 214 -16.62 5.05 24.09
N VAL A 215 -17.71 5.21 23.32
CA VAL A 215 -19.07 4.86 23.75
C VAL A 215 -19.33 3.39 23.47
N HIS A 216 -19.64 2.64 24.53
CA HIS A 216 -19.93 1.21 24.46
C HIS A 216 -21.36 0.88 24.00
N ASP A 217 -21.85 1.56 22.94
CA ASP A 217 -23.15 1.29 22.33
C ASP A 217 -23.01 0.90 20.86
N LYS A 218 -22.83 -0.40 20.64
CA LYS A 218 -22.76 -1.01 19.30
C LYS A 218 -24.05 -0.80 18.50
N LYS A 219 -25.23 -0.79 19.14
CA LYS A 219 -26.51 -0.64 18.42
C LYS A 219 -26.63 0.76 17.84
N MET A 220 -26.25 1.77 18.62
CA MET A 220 -26.26 3.17 18.17
C MET A 220 -25.37 3.37 16.94
N ALA A 221 -24.15 2.83 16.96
CA ALA A 221 -23.21 2.92 15.83
C ALA A 221 -23.74 2.25 14.56
N LEU A 222 -24.23 1.01 14.66
CA LEU A 222 -24.73 0.28 13.50
C LEU A 222 -26.04 0.88 12.96
N ASN A 223 -26.92 1.38 13.83
CA ASN A 223 -28.13 2.09 13.42
C ASN A 223 -27.83 3.43 12.72
N ALA A 224 -26.64 4.01 12.92
CA ALA A 224 -26.19 5.16 12.15
C ALA A 224 -25.74 4.81 10.72
N GLY A 225 -25.64 3.51 10.40
CA GLY A 225 -25.22 3.00 9.10
C GLY A 225 -23.73 2.71 8.98
N ALA A 226 -22.97 2.73 10.08
CA ALA A 226 -21.56 2.35 10.08
C ALA A 226 -21.38 0.88 9.65
N ASP A 227 -20.36 0.61 8.85
CA ASP A 227 -20.01 -0.76 8.40
C ASP A 227 -19.30 -1.53 9.53
N LEU A 228 -18.58 -0.80 10.40
CA LEU A 228 -17.91 -1.37 11.55
C LEU A 228 -18.03 -0.47 12.78
N TYR A 229 -18.36 -1.08 13.92
CA TYR A 229 -18.22 -0.49 15.25
C TYR A 229 -16.88 -0.91 15.85
N LEU A 230 -16.06 0.07 16.23
CA LEU A 230 -14.74 -0.15 16.82
C LEU A 230 -14.63 0.57 18.19
N PRO A 231 -14.68 -0.16 19.32
CA PRO A 231 -14.52 0.43 20.63
C PRO A 231 -13.06 0.82 20.89
N LYS A 232 -12.83 2.03 21.44
CA LYS A 232 -11.55 2.46 22.00
C LYS A 232 -11.35 1.87 23.42
N PRO A 233 -10.13 1.47 23.81
CA PRO A 233 -8.91 1.40 22.99
C PRO A 233 -8.90 0.18 22.06
N TYR A 234 -8.16 0.28 20.95
CA TYR A 234 -7.93 -0.81 19.99
C TYR A 234 -6.46 -0.87 19.55
N GLU A 235 -6.05 -2.02 19.04
CA GLU A 235 -4.72 -2.23 18.47
C GLU A 235 -4.68 -1.76 17.01
N LEU A 236 -3.53 -1.21 16.58
CA LEU A 236 -3.34 -0.72 15.20
C LEU A 236 -3.51 -1.83 14.17
N LEU A 237 -2.88 -3.00 14.39
CA LEU A 237 -3.04 -4.16 13.53
C LEU A 237 -4.51 -4.56 13.37
N GLY A 238 -5.26 -4.51 14.47
CA GLY A 238 -6.68 -4.84 14.49
C GLY A 238 -7.50 -3.93 13.57
N ILE A 239 -7.33 -2.61 13.67
CA ILE A 239 -8.06 -1.67 12.79
C ILE A 239 -7.62 -1.82 11.33
N PHE A 240 -6.33 -1.99 11.03
CA PHE A 240 -5.87 -2.11 9.65
C PHE A 240 -6.31 -3.40 8.96
N GLY A 241 -6.41 -4.53 9.69
CA GLY A 241 -7.04 -5.74 9.15
C GLY A 241 -8.51 -5.54 8.76
N TRP A 242 -9.24 -4.70 9.51
CA TRP A 242 -10.61 -4.31 9.13
C TRP A 242 -10.65 -3.34 7.95
N ILE A 243 -9.73 -2.37 7.89
CA ILE A 243 -9.63 -1.43 6.77
C ILE A 243 -9.38 -2.21 5.48
N GLU A 244 -8.43 -3.13 5.46
CA GLU A 244 -8.13 -3.98 4.30
C GLU A 244 -9.37 -4.71 3.79
N ARG A 245 -10.08 -5.39 4.70
CA ARG A 245 -11.30 -6.10 4.37
C ARG A 245 -12.38 -5.18 3.78
N LEU A 246 -12.64 -4.04 4.41
CA LEU A 246 -13.71 -3.14 3.98
C LEU A 246 -13.37 -2.42 2.68
N VAL A 247 -12.12 -2.02 2.48
CA VAL A 247 -11.66 -1.45 1.20
C VAL A 247 -11.81 -2.47 0.09
N LYS A 248 -11.50 -3.75 0.33
CA LYS A 248 -11.78 -4.81 -0.64
C LYS A 248 -13.27 -4.91 -0.98
N GLU A 249 -14.14 -4.97 0.04
CA GLU A 249 -15.60 -5.00 -0.15
C GLU A 249 -16.18 -3.74 -0.85
N PHE A 250 -15.47 -2.60 -0.83
CA PHE A 250 -15.87 -1.40 -1.58
C PHE A 250 -15.58 -1.53 -3.08
N ASN A 251 -14.49 -2.22 -3.42
CA ASN A 251 -13.99 -2.37 -4.78
C ASN A 251 -14.61 -3.57 -5.52
N ASP A 252 -15.11 -4.57 -4.78
CA ASP A 252 -15.90 -5.70 -5.28
C ASP A 252 -17.29 -5.27 -5.79
#